data_AF-A0A822HQA0-F1
#
_entry.id   AF-A0A822HQA0-F1
#
_cell.length_a   1.000
_cell.length_b   1.000
_cell.length_c   1.000
_cell.angle_alpha   90.00
_cell.angle_beta   90.00
_cell.angle_gamma   90.00
#
_symmetry.space_group_name_H-M   'P 1'
#
loop_
_entity.id
_entity.type
_entity.pdbx_description
1 polymer ?
#
loop_
_entity_poly.entity_id
_entity_poly.type
_entity_poly.pdbx_seq_one_letter_code
_entity_poly.pdbx_strand_id
1 'polypeptide(L)' 'MRTLTDYHNKHVLVSGQGAAEEIGKMIGFKSITTIEKVCEAFLVLINDYTYLHRQYQHQDYHQQNTLFQFL' A
#
# COMPACT_ATOMS: atom_id res chain seq x y z
N MET A 1 3.69 -13.22 34.61
CA MET A 1 2.84 -12.90 33.45
C MET A 1 2.80 -11.39 33.21
N ARG A 2 3.87 -10.79 32.67
CA ARG A 2 3.87 -9.37 32.22
C ARG A 2 4.18 -9.23 30.73
N THR A 3 4.65 -10.30 30.09
CA THR A 3 5.15 -10.27 28.71
C THR A 3 4.05 -10.32 27.66
N LEU A 4 2.91 -10.97 27.91
CA LEU A 4 1.85 -11.16 26.90
C LEU A 4 1.07 -9.88 26.57
N THR A 5 0.80 -9.05 27.58
CA THR A 5 0.04 -7.79 27.43
C THR A 5 0.74 -6.77 26.52
N ASP A 6 2.07 -6.79 26.47
CA ASP A 6 2.84 -5.83 25.67
C ASP A 6 2.86 -6.19 24.17
N TYR A 7 2.65 -7.46 23.81
CA TYR A 7 2.57 -7.88 22.40
C TYR A 7 1.27 -7.44 21.73
N HIS A 8 0.19 -7.32 22.49
CA HIS A 8 -1.14 -6.99 21.96
C HIS A 8 -1.24 -5.55 21.45
N ASN A 9 -0.28 -4.69 21.85
CA ASN A 9 -0.19 -3.30 21.45
C ASN A 9 0.81 -3.07 20.29
N LYS A 10 1.39 -4.13 19.73
CA LYS A 10 2.28 -4.05 18.56
C LYS A 10 1.46 -4.19 17.28
N HIS A 11 1.89 -3.50 16.22
CA HIS A 11 1.40 -3.80 14.87
C HIS A 11 1.96 -5.15 14.43
N VAL A 12 1.06 -6.09 14.15
CA VAL A 12 1.41 -7.43 13.69
C VAL A 12 0.94 -7.64 12.26
N LEU A 13 1.85 -8.13 11.43
CA LEU A 13 1.55 -8.67 10.12
C LEU A 13 1.07 -10.12 10.30
N VAL A 14 -0.15 -10.41 9.88
CA VAL A 14 -0.74 -11.74 9.99
C VAL A 14 -0.95 -12.32 8.60
N SER A 15 -0.51 -13.56 8.41
CA SER A 15 -0.68 -14.32 7.17
C SER A 15 -1.35 -15.67 7.47
N GLY A 16 -2.40 -16.01 6.75
CA GLY A 16 -3.08 -17.30 6.90
C GLY A 16 -4.27 -17.42 5.94
N GLN A 17 -4.72 -18.65 5.69
CA GLN A 17 -5.96 -18.87 4.93
C GLN A 17 -7.17 -18.59 5.81
N GLY A 18 -8.08 -17.72 5.33
CA GLY A 18 -9.35 -17.42 6.00
C GLY A 18 -9.34 -16.11 6.80
N ALA A 19 -10.12 -16.09 7.89
CA ALA A 19 -10.46 -14.93 8.72
C ALA A 19 -9.31 -14.48 9.64
N ALA A 20 -8.12 -14.27 9.09
CA ALA A 20 -6.89 -13.99 9.84
C ALA A 20 -6.99 -12.72 10.71
N GLU A 21 -7.73 -11.72 10.24
CA GLU A 21 -8.01 -10.51 11.01
C GLU A 21 -8.96 -10.78 12.19
N GLU A 22 -10.06 -11.52 11.99
CA GLU A 22 -10.97 -11.86 13.09
C GLU A 22 -10.29 -12.72 14.15
N ILE A 23 -9.47 -13.69 13.73
CA ILE A 23 -8.70 -14.54 14.66
C ILE A 23 -7.72 -13.69 15.47
N GLY A 24 -7.00 -12.76 14.83
CA GLY A 24 -6.09 -11.85 15.54
C GLY A 24 -6.82 -10.99 16.58
N LYS A 25 -8.02 -10.50 16.25
CA LYS A 25 -8.87 -9.74 17.19
C LYS A 25 -9.33 -10.59 18.37
N MET A 26 -9.75 -11.84 18.12
CA MET A 26 -10.16 -12.78 19.17
C MET A 26 -9.03 -13.11 20.15
N ILE A 27 -7.78 -13.10 19.70
CA ILE A 27 -6.58 -13.33 20.53
C ILE A 27 -6.16 -12.06 21.29
N GLY A 28 -6.72 -10.90 20.94
CA GLY A 28 -6.53 -9.64 21.66
C GLY A 28 -5.54 -8.68 21.03
N PHE A 29 -5.10 -8.92 19.79
CA PHE A 29 -4.34 -7.93 19.03
C PHE A 29 -5.23 -6.77 18.61
N LYS A 30 -4.76 -5.54 18.85
CA LYS A 30 -5.51 -4.32 18.54
C LYS A 30 -5.18 -3.75 17.17
N SER A 31 -3.94 -3.94 16.73
CA SER A 31 -3.38 -3.38 15.50
C SER A 31 -2.95 -4.50 14.57
N ILE A 32 -3.83 -4.90 13.65
CA ILE A 32 -3.62 -6.03 12.75
C ILE A 32 -3.60 -5.54 11.30
N THR A 33 -2.56 -5.95 10.58
CA THR A 33 -2.45 -5.77 9.13
C THR A 33 -2.33 -7.15 8.51
N THR A 34 -3.14 -7.46 7.50
CA THR A 34 -3.03 -8.74 6.78
C THR A 34 -2.17 -8.56 5.53
N ILE A 35 -1.65 -9.66 4.99
CA ILE A 35 -0.87 -9.63 3.75
C ILE A 35 -1.70 -9.05 2.60
N GLU A 36 -2.98 -9.37 2.52
CA GLU A 36 -3.89 -8.87 1.48
C GLU A 36 -3.95 -7.34 1.51
N LYS A 37 -4.10 -6.74 2.69
CA LYS A 37 -4.10 -5.28 2.87
C LYS A 37 -2.78 -4.64 2.46
N VAL A 38 -1.64 -5.30 2.73
CA VAL A 38 -0.33 -4.82 2.29
C VAL A 38 -0.22 -4.88 0.77
N CYS A 39 -0.64 -5.99 0.15
CA CYS A 39 -0.63 -6.17 -1.30
C CYS A 39 -1.53 -5.16 -2.00
N GLU A 40 -2.74 -4.92 -1.50
CA GLU A 40 -3.65 -3.90 -2.03
C GLU A 40 -3.04 -2.50 -1.93
N ALA A 41 -2.48 -2.13 -0.78
CA ALA A 41 -1.81 -0.84 -0.62
C ALA A 41 -0.60 -0.68 -1.55
N PHE A 42 0.18 -1.74 -1.74
CA PHE A 42 1.31 -1.74 -2.68
C PHE A 42 0.85 -1.59 -4.13
N LEU A 43 -0.22 -2.28 -4.54
CA LEU A 43 -0.77 -2.15 -5.88
C LEU A 43 -1.30 -0.74 -6.14
N VAL A 44 -1.98 -0.14 -5.16
CA VAL A 44 -2.43 1.26 -5.26
C VAL A 44 -1.25 2.20 -5.42
N LEU A 45 -0.20 2.06 -4.59
CA LEU A 45 1.02 2.86 -4.72
C LEU A 45 1.66 2.71 -6.10
N ILE A 46 1.85 1.47 -6.57
CA ILE A 46 2.44 1.20 -7.89
C ILE A 46 1.60 1.83 -9.01
N ASN A 47 0.28 1.72 -8.93
CA ASN A 47 -0.62 2.30 -9.94
C ASN A 47 -0.55 3.83 -9.96
N ASP A 48 -0.47 4.47 -8.80
CA ASP A 48 -0.32 5.92 -8.68
C ASP A 48 1.01 6.40 -9.27
N TYR A 49 2.13 5.73 -8.95
CA TYR A 49 3.43 6.05 -9.55
C TYR A 49 3.42 5.87 -11.07
N THR A 50 2.77 4.81 -11.56
CA THR A 50 2.68 4.53 -13.00
C THR A 50 1.83 5.58 -13.71
N TYR A 51 0.73 6.03 -13.09
CA TYR A 51 -0.13 7.08 -13.61
C TYR A 51 0.60 8.42 -13.68
N LEU A 52 1.28 8.82 -12.60
CA LEU A 52 2.06 10.05 -12.56
C LEU A 52 3.18 10.05 -13.59
N HIS A 53 3.95 8.96 -13.69
CA HIS A 53 5.00 8.83 -14.69
C HIS A 53 4.46 8.98 -16.12
N ARG A 54 3.27 8.42 -16.40
CA ARG A 54 2.61 8.59 -17.70
C ARG A 54 2.18 10.03 -17.96
N GLN A 55 1.65 10.73 -16.96
CA GLN A 55 1.26 12.15 -17.08
C GLN A 55 2.48 13.05 -17.37
N TYR A 56 3.58 12.86 -16.65
CA TYR A 56 4.82 13.61 -16.89
C TYR A 56 5.34 13.39 -18.31
N GLN A 57 5.42 12.14 -18.78
CA GLN A 57 5.86 11.90 -20.16
C GLN A 57 4.93 12.52 -21.21
N HIS A 58 3.61 12.44 -21.04
CA HIS A 58 2.67 13.09 -21.97
C HIS A 58 2.84 14.62 -22.00
N GLN A 59 3.13 15.26 -20.86
CA GLN A 59 3.39 16.70 -20.81
C GLN A 59 4.67 17.08 -21.55
N ASP A 60 5.74 16.31 -21.39
CA ASP A 60 7.01 16.54 -22.10
C ASP A 60 6.85 16.36 -23.61
N TYR A 61 6.15 15.30 -24.06
CA TYR A 61 5.83 15.10 -25.48
C TYR A 61 5.01 16.27 -26.06
N HIS A 62 4.02 16.78 -25.33
CA HIS A 62 3.24 17.94 -25.76
C HIS A 62 4.06 19.24 -25.79
N GLN A 63 4.93 19.46 -24.80
CA GLN A 63 5.81 20.64 -24.77
C GLN A 63 6.85 20.61 -25.90
N GLN A 64 7.48 19.46 -26.16
CA GLN A 64 8.42 19.31 -27.26
C GLN A 64 7.75 19.54 -28.61
N ASN A 65 6.58 18.95 -28.87
CA ASN A 65 5.85 19.19 -30.11
C ASN A 65 5.41 20.65 -30.28
N THR A 66 5.08 21.33 -29.18
CA THR A 66 4.74 22.76 -29.22
C THR A 66 5.99 23.59 -29.57
N LEU A 67 7.14 23.30 -28.97
CA LEU A 67 8.42 23.92 -29.29
C LEU A 67 8.84 23.70 -30.76
N PHE A 68 8.65 22.48 -31.29
CA PHE A 68 8.93 22.17 -32.70
C PHE A 68 7.94 22.82 -33.69
N GLN A 69 6.73 23.20 -33.25
CA GLN A 69 5.77 23.92 -34.10
C GLN A 69 6.03 25.43 -34.18
N PHE A 70 6.85 25.98 -33.28
CA PHE A 70 7.22 27.41 -33.26
C PHE A 70 8.64 27.71 -33.77
N LEU A 71 9.39 26.69 -34.20
CA LEU A 71 10.68 26.81 -34.89
C LEU A 71 10.51 26.53 -36.39
#